data_AF-A0AB38AF13-F1
#
_entry.id   AF-A0AB38AF13-F1
#
_cell.length_a   1.000
_cell.length_b   1.000
_cell.length_c   1.000
_cell.angle_alpha   90.00
_cell.angle_beta   90.00
_cell.angle_gamma   90.00
#
_symmetry.space_group_name_H-M   'P 1'
#
loop_
_entity.id
_entity.type
_entity.pdbx_description
1 polymer ?
#
loop_
_entity_poly.entity_id
_entity_poly.type
_entity_poly.pdbx_seq_one_letter_code
_entity_poly.pdbx_strand_id
1 'polypeptide(L)'
;MAKNSVVRRPGDGDAFWLLNGLYEVKASGEETNGEMTVMEMTIPEGGGPPPHIHNGTESVYVVEGTLRYHIGNETFEGGPGSFFHIPAGTLERFEPTSTVRMVITYTPGGIEKFFAEAGEPAQRRELPPPSATPPDLDRLVAIGRRYDIDMRPMHLA
;
A
#
# COMPACT_ATOMS: atom_id res chain seq x y z
N MET A 1 13.67 -21.68 15.01
CA MET A 1 12.60 -21.01 14.25
C MET A 1 11.72 -22.09 13.64
N ALA A 2 10.39 -21.94 13.68
CA ALA A 2 9.54 -22.80 12.85
C ALA A 2 9.90 -22.56 11.37
N LYS A 3 9.65 -23.53 10.48
CA LYS A 3 9.85 -23.30 9.05
C LYS A 3 9.04 -22.06 8.64
N ASN A 4 9.67 -21.16 7.87
CA ASN A 4 9.06 -19.94 7.31
C ASN A 4 8.66 -18.85 8.33
N SER A 5 9.28 -18.81 9.52
CA SER A 5 9.14 -17.65 10.41
C SER A 5 9.91 -16.44 9.86
N VAL A 6 9.23 -15.30 9.71
CA VAL A 6 9.85 -14.01 9.36
C VAL A 6 10.04 -13.18 10.63
N VAL A 7 11.25 -12.65 10.83
CA VAL A 7 11.58 -11.75 11.95
C VAL A 7 12.36 -10.57 11.39
N ARG A 8 11.84 -9.35 11.56
CA ARG A 8 12.46 -8.10 11.09
C ARG A 8 12.46 -7.07 12.21
N ARG A 9 13.57 -6.33 12.37
CA ARG A 9 13.57 -5.09 13.14
C ARG A 9 13.02 -3.95 12.27
N PRO A 10 12.66 -2.80 12.85
CA PRO A 10 12.32 -1.62 12.07
C PRO A 10 13.43 -1.29 11.05
N GLY A 11 13.06 -1.18 9.78
CA GLY A 11 13.98 -0.84 8.69
C GLY A 11 14.67 -2.03 8.00
N ASP A 12 14.57 -3.24 8.54
CA ASP A 12 15.22 -4.43 7.96
C ASP A 12 14.54 -4.92 6.67
N GLY A 13 13.32 -4.47 6.38
CA GLY A 13 12.59 -4.90 5.19
C GLY A 13 13.01 -4.18 3.92
N ASP A 14 12.87 -4.83 2.76
CA ASP A 14 12.92 -4.14 1.48
C ASP A 14 11.91 -3.00 1.46
N ALA A 15 12.31 -1.85 0.94
CA ALA A 15 11.45 -0.68 0.91
C ALA A 15 11.55 0.08 -0.41
N PHE A 16 10.44 0.68 -0.78
CA PHE A 16 10.26 1.37 -2.05
C PHE A 16 9.68 2.76 -1.82
N TRP A 17 10.11 3.70 -2.65
CA TRP A 17 9.47 4.99 -2.81
C TRP A 17 8.57 4.95 -4.04
N LEU A 18 7.31 5.31 -3.84
CA LEU A 18 6.29 5.33 -4.90
C LEU A 18 5.27 6.42 -4.55
N LEU A 19 4.83 7.25 -5.50
CA LEU A 19 3.80 8.28 -5.26
C LEU A 19 4.04 9.15 -4.01
N ASN A 20 5.30 9.53 -3.76
CA ASN A 20 5.75 10.25 -2.56
C ASN A 20 5.57 9.51 -1.22
N GLY A 21 5.15 8.26 -1.22
CA GLY A 21 5.08 7.40 -0.05
C GLY A 21 6.33 6.52 0.12
N LEU A 22 6.48 5.99 1.33
CA LEU A 22 7.44 4.95 1.68
C LEU A 22 6.68 3.64 1.96
N TYR A 23 7.09 2.56 1.32
CA TYR A 23 6.45 1.25 1.40
C TYR A 23 7.51 0.23 1.82
N GLU A 24 7.43 -0.30 3.04
CA GLU A 24 8.36 -1.30 3.55
C GLU A 24 7.67 -2.67 3.65
N VAL A 25 8.26 -3.69 3.04
CA VAL A 25 7.80 -5.07 3.18
C VAL A 25 8.14 -5.56 4.59
N LYS A 26 7.17 -6.13 5.31
CA LYS A 26 7.38 -6.80 6.61
C LYS A 26 7.38 -8.32 6.47
N ALA A 27 6.58 -8.86 5.55
CA ALA A 27 6.62 -10.24 5.09
C ALA A 27 6.18 -10.28 3.61
N SER A 28 7.00 -10.87 2.75
CA SER A 28 6.70 -11.05 1.33
C SER A 28 5.86 -12.30 1.08
N GLY A 29 5.20 -12.36 -0.08
CA GLY A 29 4.48 -13.56 -0.50
C GLY A 29 5.40 -14.77 -0.63
N GLU A 30 6.67 -14.59 -1.02
CA GLU A 30 7.64 -15.70 -1.08
C GLU A 30 7.92 -16.29 0.32
N GLU A 31 8.15 -15.43 1.31
CA GLU A 31 8.42 -15.86 2.70
C GLU A 31 7.21 -16.54 3.35
N THR A 32 5.99 -16.15 2.96
CA THR A 32 4.74 -16.73 3.49
C THR A 32 4.16 -17.85 2.61
N ASN A 33 4.89 -18.36 1.61
CA ASN A 33 4.37 -19.35 0.64
C ASN A 33 3.08 -18.93 -0.08
N GLY A 34 2.94 -17.63 -0.35
CA GLY A 34 1.79 -17.04 -1.05
C GLY A 34 0.59 -16.74 -0.16
N GLU A 35 0.65 -17.04 1.15
CA GLU A 35 -0.48 -16.80 2.06
C GLU A 35 -0.83 -15.32 2.17
N MET A 36 0.16 -14.44 2.40
CA MET A 36 -0.08 -13.01 2.54
C MET A 36 1.16 -12.17 2.23
N THR A 37 0.95 -10.89 1.96
CA THR A 37 2.01 -9.88 2.05
C THR A 37 1.65 -8.92 3.16
N VAL A 38 2.60 -8.60 4.03
CA VAL A 38 2.44 -7.55 5.05
C VAL A 38 3.39 -6.42 4.73
N MET A 39 2.89 -5.19 4.67
CA MET A 39 3.66 -3.99 4.41
C MET A 39 3.38 -2.93 5.46
N GLU A 40 4.39 -2.13 5.81
CA GLU A 40 4.21 -0.88 6.53
C GLU A 40 4.36 0.27 5.55
N MET A 41 3.38 1.17 5.53
CA MET A 41 3.32 2.29 4.60
C MET A 41 3.32 3.59 5.37
N THR A 42 4.17 4.54 4.96
CA THR A 42 4.13 5.93 5.42
C THR A 42 3.78 6.81 4.24
N ILE A 43 2.63 7.48 4.30
CA ILE A 43 2.07 8.25 3.20
C ILE A 43 1.85 9.70 3.66
N PRO A 44 2.34 10.71 2.93
CA PRO A 44 2.12 12.11 3.29
C PRO A 44 0.65 12.53 3.13
N GLU A 45 0.28 13.62 3.81
CA GLU A 45 -1.00 14.30 3.58
C GLU A 45 -1.21 14.62 2.10
N GLY A 46 -2.42 14.40 1.59
CA GLY A 46 -2.75 14.62 0.17
C GLY A 46 -2.11 13.61 -0.80
N GLY A 47 -1.37 12.61 -0.29
CA GLY A 47 -0.90 11.46 -1.05
C GLY A 47 -1.96 10.37 -1.19
N GLY A 48 -1.50 9.12 -1.30
CA GLY A 48 -2.34 7.93 -1.43
C GLY A 48 -2.48 7.44 -2.88
N PRO A 49 -2.95 6.20 -3.06
CA PRO A 49 -3.09 5.60 -4.38
C PRO A 49 -4.32 6.18 -5.11
N PRO A 50 -4.32 6.12 -6.46
CA PRO A 50 -5.56 6.21 -7.23
C PRO A 50 -6.58 5.14 -6.78
N PRO A 51 -7.90 5.32 -7.05
CA PRO A 51 -8.88 4.27 -6.80
C PRO A 51 -8.47 2.97 -7.47
N HIS A 52 -8.58 1.86 -6.76
CA HIS A 52 -8.14 0.57 -7.28
C HIS A 52 -8.97 -0.59 -6.71
N ILE A 53 -8.85 -1.74 -7.36
CA ILE A 53 -9.48 -3.00 -6.95
C ILE A 53 -8.41 -4.09 -6.90
N HIS A 54 -8.46 -4.90 -5.85
CA HIS A 54 -7.69 -6.14 -5.72
C HIS A 54 -8.56 -7.37 -6.01
N ASN A 55 -7.97 -8.40 -6.63
CA ASN A 55 -8.59 -9.73 -6.73
C ASN A 55 -8.60 -10.49 -5.38
N GLY A 56 -7.76 -10.06 -4.44
CA GLY A 56 -7.66 -10.56 -3.08
C GLY A 56 -8.28 -9.62 -2.05
N THR A 57 -8.17 -9.96 -0.77
CA THR A 57 -8.58 -9.08 0.33
C THR A 57 -7.43 -8.20 0.80
N GLU A 58 -7.77 -7.02 1.31
CA GLU A 58 -6.86 -6.08 1.96
C GLU A 58 -7.33 -5.83 3.39
N SER A 59 -6.40 -5.66 4.32
CA SER A 59 -6.68 -5.26 5.69
C SER A 59 -5.70 -4.20 6.14
N VAL A 60 -6.20 -3.08 6.64
CA VAL A 60 -5.42 -1.90 7.00
C VAL A 60 -5.57 -1.62 8.49
N TYR A 61 -4.45 -1.52 9.19
CA TYR A 61 -4.38 -1.05 10.57
C TYR A 61 -3.62 0.27 10.63
N VAL A 62 -4.26 1.31 11.17
CA VAL A 62 -3.63 2.64 11.27
C VAL A 62 -2.80 2.71 12.55
N VAL A 63 -1.51 3.01 12.39
CA VAL A 63 -0.53 3.11 13.50
C VAL A 63 -0.40 4.56 13.97
N GLU A 64 -0.25 5.50 13.04
CA GLU A 64 -0.09 6.93 13.29
C GLU A 64 -0.80 7.76 12.22
N GLY A 65 -1.16 9.00 12.54
CA GLY A 65 -1.82 9.92 11.60
C GLY A 65 -3.30 9.61 11.39
N THR A 66 -3.88 10.26 10.38
CA THR A 66 -5.32 10.22 10.11
C THR A 66 -5.59 10.19 8.61
N LEU A 67 -6.72 9.59 8.22
CA LEU A 67 -7.14 9.45 6.82
C LEU A 67 -8.66 9.43 6.69
N ARG A 68 -9.13 9.64 5.45
CA ARG A 68 -10.45 9.17 4.99
C ARG A 68 -10.25 7.94 4.12
N TYR A 69 -11.00 6.87 4.42
CA TYR A 69 -11.00 5.65 3.63
C TYR A 69 -12.29 5.58 2.83
N HIS A 70 -12.19 5.41 1.54
CA HIS A 70 -13.31 5.22 0.63
C HIS A 70 -13.39 3.74 0.26
N ILE A 71 -14.49 3.08 0.63
CA ILE A 71 -14.71 1.66 0.39
C ILE A 71 -16.06 1.52 -0.29
N GLY A 72 -16.03 1.13 -1.57
CA GLY A 72 -17.21 1.20 -2.43
C GLY A 72 -17.76 2.63 -2.49
N ASN A 73 -18.99 2.82 -2.02
CA ASN A 73 -19.69 4.11 -2.04
C ASN A 73 -19.66 4.84 -0.70
N GLU A 74 -18.99 4.27 0.31
CA GLU A 74 -18.96 4.82 1.66
C GLU A 74 -17.60 5.42 1.98
N THR A 75 -17.59 6.41 2.87
CA THR A 75 -16.39 7.07 3.34
C THR A 75 -16.33 7.01 4.86
N PHE A 76 -15.19 6.62 5.38
CA PHE A 76 -14.93 6.45 6.80
C PHE A 76 -13.73 7.27 7.23
N GLU A 77 -13.80 7.90 8.39
CA GLU A 77 -12.62 8.54 8.99
C GLU A 77 -11.87 7.54 9.86
N GLY A 78 -10.54 7.57 9.81
CA GLY A 78 -9.66 6.67 10.55
C GLY A 78 -8.48 7.39 11.18
N GLY A 79 -8.08 6.93 12.35
CA GLY A 79 -6.88 7.37 13.07
C GLY A 79 -6.22 6.18 13.78
N PRO A 80 -5.25 6.41 14.68
CA PRO A 80 -4.51 5.33 15.32
C PRO A 80 -5.44 4.31 16.01
N GLY A 81 -5.25 3.03 15.71
CA GLY A 81 -6.08 1.92 16.21
C GLY A 81 -7.32 1.60 15.36
N SER A 82 -7.65 2.41 14.35
CA SER A 82 -8.68 2.06 13.37
C SER A 82 -8.24 0.86 12.51
N PHE A 83 -9.19 0.00 12.19
CA PHE A 83 -8.99 -1.16 11.32
C PHE A 83 -10.03 -1.18 10.20
N PHE A 84 -9.57 -1.45 8.99
CA PHE A 84 -10.40 -1.58 7.80
C PHE A 84 -10.13 -2.95 7.17
N HIS A 85 -11.17 -3.65 6.73
CA HIS A 85 -11.06 -4.87 5.95
C HIS A 85 -11.85 -4.70 4.67
N ILE A 86 -11.17 -4.92 3.54
CA ILE A 86 -11.72 -4.71 2.21
C ILE A 86 -11.82 -6.07 1.51
N PRO A 87 -13.06 -6.52 1.22
CA PRO A 87 -13.26 -7.76 0.48
C PRO A 87 -12.74 -7.66 -0.97
N ALA A 88 -12.36 -8.79 -1.53
CA ALA A 88 -11.97 -8.90 -2.94
C ALA A 88 -13.02 -8.31 -3.89
N GLY A 89 -12.55 -7.63 -4.93
CA GLY A 89 -13.41 -6.99 -5.92
C GLY A 89 -14.03 -5.66 -5.48
N THR A 90 -13.70 -5.14 -4.30
CA THR A 90 -14.20 -3.85 -3.81
C THR A 90 -13.34 -2.72 -4.33
N LEU A 91 -13.96 -1.65 -4.84
CA LEU A 91 -13.26 -0.42 -5.20
C LEU A 91 -12.86 0.32 -3.93
N GLU A 92 -11.58 0.65 -3.82
CA GLU A 92 -11.06 1.32 -2.64
C GLU A 92 -10.05 2.43 -2.96
N ARG A 93 -9.92 3.38 -2.03
CA ARG A 93 -8.81 4.33 -1.93
C ARG A 93 -8.75 4.91 -0.52
N PHE A 94 -7.59 5.35 -0.09
CA PHE A 94 -7.47 6.18 1.11
C PHE A 94 -6.87 7.55 0.78
N GLU A 95 -7.32 8.56 1.51
CA GLU A 95 -6.94 9.97 1.39
C GLU A 95 -6.40 10.41 2.77
N PRO A 96 -5.07 10.46 2.95
CA PRO A 96 -4.48 10.90 4.21
C PRO A 96 -4.82 12.36 4.52
N THR A 97 -5.36 12.62 5.72
CA THR A 97 -5.67 13.97 6.25
C THR A 97 -4.56 14.51 7.16
N SER A 98 -3.55 13.69 7.41
CA SER A 98 -2.21 14.04 7.90
C SER A 98 -1.23 12.98 7.36
N THR A 99 0.08 13.13 7.60
CA THR A 99 1.00 12.01 7.30
C THR A 99 0.60 10.78 8.12
N VAL A 100 0.28 9.70 7.42
CA VAL A 100 -0.26 8.48 8.02
C VAL A 100 0.74 7.33 7.93
N ARG A 101 0.86 6.55 9.00
CA ARG A 101 1.58 5.27 9.01
C ARG A 101 0.61 4.13 9.24
N MET A 102 0.63 3.14 8.36
CA MET A 102 -0.32 2.02 8.36
C MET A 102 0.42 0.70 8.18
N VAL A 103 -0.11 -0.37 8.77
CA VAL A 103 0.25 -1.74 8.42
C VAL A 103 -0.86 -2.30 7.55
N ILE A 104 -0.49 -2.80 6.38
CA ILE A 104 -1.43 -3.36 5.41
C ILE A 104 -1.07 -4.81 5.14
N THR A 105 -2.08 -5.67 5.20
CA THR A 105 -1.99 -7.09 4.87
C THR A 105 -2.83 -7.37 3.63
N TYR A 106 -2.21 -8.02 2.66
CA TYR A 106 -2.83 -8.46 1.41
C TYR A 106 -2.93 -9.98 1.38
N THR A 107 -4.03 -10.52 0.89
CA THR A 107 -4.24 -11.97 0.76
C THR A 107 -4.92 -12.30 -0.57
N PRO A 108 -4.32 -13.12 -1.46
CA PRO A 108 -3.03 -13.80 -1.31
C PRO A 108 -1.83 -12.83 -1.35
N GLY A 109 -0.66 -13.35 -0.99
CA GLY A 109 0.60 -12.60 -1.07
C GLY A 109 1.14 -12.44 -2.49
N GLY A 110 2.10 -11.53 -2.66
CA GLY A 110 2.82 -11.26 -3.91
C GLY A 110 2.75 -9.80 -4.38
N ILE A 111 1.93 -8.96 -3.75
CA ILE A 111 1.75 -7.56 -4.15
C ILE A 111 3.01 -6.71 -4.00
N GLU A 112 3.96 -7.11 -3.14
CA GLU A 112 5.24 -6.41 -2.97
C GLU A 112 6.01 -6.29 -4.29
N LYS A 113 5.77 -7.19 -5.25
CA LYS A 113 6.36 -7.16 -6.59
C LYS A 113 5.84 -6.00 -7.44
N PHE A 114 4.58 -5.58 -7.25
CA PHE A 114 4.07 -4.35 -7.84
C PHE A 114 4.89 -3.14 -7.35
N PHE A 115 5.10 -3.03 -6.04
CA PHE A 115 5.85 -1.91 -5.46
C PHE A 115 7.31 -1.91 -5.91
N ALA A 116 7.92 -3.09 -6.04
CA ALA A 116 9.27 -3.24 -6.56
C ALA A 116 9.43 -2.79 -8.02
N GLU A 117 8.41 -2.97 -8.86
CA GLU A 117 8.45 -2.58 -10.28
C GLU A 117 7.95 -1.15 -10.55
N ALA A 118 6.93 -0.72 -9.80
CA ALA A 118 6.31 0.59 -9.93
C ALA A 118 7.14 1.69 -9.25
N GLY A 119 7.73 1.37 -8.10
CA GLY A 119 8.54 2.29 -7.31
C GLY A 119 10.02 2.22 -7.62
N GLU A 120 10.78 2.93 -6.79
CA GLU A 120 12.25 2.90 -6.76
C GLU A 120 12.71 2.41 -5.38
N PRO A 121 13.82 1.66 -5.26
CA PRO A 121 14.35 1.28 -3.95
C PRO A 121 14.59 2.49 -3.04
N ALA A 122 14.02 2.47 -1.84
CA ALA A 122 14.15 3.55 -0.87
C ALA A 122 15.56 3.57 -0.26
N GLN A 123 16.27 4.68 -0.46
CA GLN A 123 17.64 4.86 0.05
C GLN A 123 17.70 5.05 1.58
N ARG A 124 16.58 5.46 2.18
CA ARG A 124 16.41 5.66 3.63
C ARG A 124 14.97 5.35 4.03
N ARG A 125 14.74 5.07 5.32
CA ARG A 125 13.41 4.79 5.89
C ARG A 125 12.67 6.08 6.26
N GLU A 126 12.59 6.97 5.28
CA GLU A 126 11.91 8.26 5.36
C GLU A 126 11.14 8.48 4.06
N LEU A 127 10.20 9.42 4.06
CA LEU A 127 9.54 9.86 2.83
C LEU A 127 10.59 10.34 1.81
N PRO A 128 10.37 10.08 0.51
CA PRO A 128 11.24 10.59 -0.53
C PRO A 128 11.25 12.14 -0.53
N PRO A 129 12.31 12.76 -1.06
CA PRO A 129 12.24 14.19 -1.38
C PRO A 129 11.08 14.44 -2.36
N PRO A 130 10.39 15.60 -2.30
CA PRO A 130 9.30 15.92 -3.22
C PRO A 130 9.74 15.80 -4.68
N SER A 131 8.97 15.07 -5.48
CA SER A 131 9.18 15.03 -6.93
C SER A 131 8.65 16.30 -7.59
N ALA A 132 9.46 16.92 -8.44
CA ALA A 132 9.01 18.02 -9.32
C ALA A 132 8.22 17.51 -10.54
N THR A 133 8.25 16.21 -10.81
CA THR A 133 7.56 15.59 -11.95
C THR A 133 6.32 14.87 -11.45
N PRO A 134 5.14 15.11 -12.06
CA PRO A 134 3.94 14.33 -11.77
C PRO A 134 4.17 12.83 -12.02
N PRO A 135 3.50 11.94 -11.26
CA PRO A 135 3.61 10.51 -11.50
C PRO A 135 3.02 10.12 -12.87
N ASP A 136 3.68 9.19 -13.54
CA ASP A 136 3.20 8.57 -14.78
C ASP A 136 2.09 7.56 -14.45
N LEU A 137 0.85 8.03 -14.41
CA LEU A 137 -0.30 7.21 -14.04
C LEU A 137 -0.56 6.10 -15.06
N ASP A 138 -0.30 6.33 -16.35
CA ASP A 138 -0.50 5.31 -17.40
C ASP A 138 0.48 4.14 -17.22
N ARG A 139 1.74 4.45 -16.89
CA ARG A 139 2.72 3.42 -16.51
C ARG A 139 2.25 2.65 -15.27
N LEU A 140 1.75 3.33 -14.24
CA LEU A 140 1.27 2.65 -13.02
C LEU A 140 0.08 1.74 -13.28
N VAL A 141 -0.89 2.17 -14.10
CA VAL A 141 -2.03 1.34 -14.53
C VAL A 141 -1.53 0.10 -15.30
N ALA A 142 -0.57 0.27 -16.21
CA ALA A 142 -0.02 -0.84 -16.98
C ALA A 142 0.75 -1.85 -16.09
N ILE A 143 1.50 -1.37 -15.10
CA ILE A 143 2.17 -2.22 -14.09
C ILE A 143 1.12 -2.92 -13.21
N GLY A 144 0.14 -2.18 -12.68
CA GLY A 144 -0.91 -2.70 -11.81
C GLY A 144 -1.63 -3.92 -12.40
N ARG A 145 -1.98 -3.86 -13.69
CA ARG A 145 -2.60 -4.98 -14.41
C ARG A 145 -1.78 -6.28 -14.42
N ARG A 146 -0.44 -6.19 -14.37
CA ARG A 146 0.43 -7.38 -14.32
C ARG A 146 0.44 -8.06 -12.94
N TYR A 147 -0.02 -7.35 -11.91
CA TYR A 147 -0.08 -7.81 -10.52
C TYR A 147 -1.51 -7.83 -9.98
N ASP A 148 -2.51 -7.91 -10.87
CA ASP A 148 -3.93 -8.00 -10.50
C ASP A 148 -4.45 -6.82 -9.65
N ILE A 149 -3.89 -5.63 -9.90
CA ILE A 149 -4.35 -4.35 -9.33
C ILE A 149 -5.03 -3.55 -10.44
N ASP A 150 -6.36 -3.47 -10.39
CA ASP A 150 -7.13 -2.68 -11.36
C ASP A 150 -7.23 -1.22 -10.90
N MET A 151 -6.21 -0.44 -11.27
CA MET A 151 -6.14 0.99 -11.00
C MET A 151 -7.06 1.79 -11.93
N ARG A 152 -7.87 2.66 -11.34
CA ARG A 152 -8.81 3.55 -12.01
C ARG A 152 -8.30 4.99 -11.97
N PRO A 153 -8.57 5.79 -13.02
CA PRO A 153 -8.34 7.22 -12.96
C PRO A 153 -9.14 7.85 -11.81
N MET A 154 -8.59 8.89 -11.18
CA MET A 154 -9.26 9.66 -10.11
C MET A 154 -10.59 10.32 -10.56
N HIS A 155 -10.92 10.29 -11.85
CA HIS A 155 -12.04 11.00 -12.47
C HIS A 155 -12.99 10.00 -13.13
N LEU A 156 -13.67 9.18 -12.35
CA LEU A 156 -14.89 8.49 -12.79
C LEU A 156 -15.89 8.55 -11.64
N ALA A 157 -16.76 9.55 -11.70
CA ALA A 157 -18.04 9.59 -11.02
C ALA A 157 -19.06 8.78 -11.83
#